data_AF-A0A8J5B9D0-F1
#
_entry.id   AF-A0A8J5B9D0-F1
#
_cell.length_a   1.000
_cell.length_b   1.000
_cell.length_c   1.000
_cell.angle_alpha   90.00
_cell.angle_beta   90.00
_cell.angle_gamma   90.00
#
_symmetry.space_group_name_H-M   'P 1'
#
loop_
_entity.id
_entity.type
_entity.pdbx_description
1 polymer ?
#
loop_
_entity_poly.entity_id
_entity_poly.type
_entity_poly.pdbx_seq_one_letter_code
_entity_poly.pdbx_strand_id
1 'polypeptide(L)'
;MDPLTALRDAIKAGTTLTLDKDDISEASALTIGAQTFPLSDTTRVEIDGVAQDLKAVYACWDKAGENIAQYVVFCNTNGITHFPFLQRSDVIKWLKGETESVDAIKGGSDTKAAAAATVVDPDAMEVDDPRLERILASEVAPYDHNSMLRGSKPTDFSSVQKDCYANILKHKGKSATTQDAKAQTHDRRKEPIILLSPSASALLTLSNVREFLEDGNFVEPQSAYGIDMLRLNHTNPYMGKLTYVVVDSHEKLTKPEYWDRVVAVFTTGQEWQFKSYRWSDPNQLFQRVKGYCLVYNNDPVPPPVTNWNVEVVRIDKAQRFKDREIVARFWESLDRFMINRGWQGRK
;
A
#
# COMPACT_ATOMS: atom_id res chain seq x y z
N MET A 1 -28.71 4.79 -35.46
CA MET A 1 -27.30 4.37 -35.54
C MET A 1 -26.65 4.82 -34.25
N ASP A 2 -25.91 3.94 -33.57
CA ASP A 2 -25.22 4.32 -32.34
C ASP A 2 -24.10 5.29 -32.72
N PRO A 3 -24.04 6.50 -32.14
CA PRO A 3 -23.11 7.54 -32.59
C PRO A 3 -21.64 7.10 -32.56
N LEU A 4 -21.30 6.19 -31.65
CA LEU A 4 -19.98 5.56 -31.54
C LEU A 4 -19.66 4.63 -32.73
N THR A 5 -20.65 3.83 -33.17
CA THR A 5 -20.51 2.94 -34.33
C THR A 5 -20.41 3.71 -35.64
N ALA A 6 -21.19 4.80 -35.78
CA ALA A 6 -21.12 5.69 -36.95
C ALA A 6 -19.74 6.39 -37.04
N LEU A 7 -19.17 6.79 -35.90
CA LEU A 7 -17.84 7.40 -35.84
C LEU A 7 -16.73 6.39 -36.17
N ARG A 8 -16.83 5.14 -35.69
CA ARG A 8 -15.90 4.06 -36.06
C ARG A 8 -15.98 3.74 -37.55
N ASP A 9 -17.19 3.64 -38.11
CA ASP A 9 -17.39 3.31 -39.52
C ASP A 9 -16.89 4.44 -40.43
N ALA A 10 -17.07 5.70 -40.04
CA ALA A 10 -16.53 6.84 -40.78
C ALA A 10 -15.00 6.93 -40.75
N ILE A 11 -14.38 6.62 -39.60
CA ILE A 11 -12.91 6.54 -39.47
C ILE A 11 -12.36 5.37 -40.30
N LYS A 12 -13.01 4.20 -40.27
CA LYS A 12 -12.66 3.05 -41.12
C LYS A 12 -12.81 3.34 -42.61
N ALA A 13 -13.86 4.07 -42.99
CA ALA A 13 -14.14 4.44 -44.38
C ALA A 13 -13.33 5.64 -44.89
N GLY A 14 -12.52 6.29 -44.04
CA GLY A 14 -11.76 7.50 -44.40
C GLY A 14 -12.64 8.68 -44.82
N THR A 15 -13.89 8.74 -44.33
CA THR A 15 -14.84 9.79 -44.70
C THR A 15 -14.51 11.09 -43.97
N THR A 16 -14.59 12.23 -44.67
CA THR A 16 -14.31 13.55 -44.09
C THR A 16 -15.32 13.88 -42.98
N LEU A 17 -14.82 14.02 -41.75
CA LEU A 17 -15.58 14.46 -40.59
C LEU A 17 -15.60 16.00 -40.59
N THR A 18 -16.78 16.61 -40.69
CA THR A 18 -16.94 18.06 -40.66
C THR A 18 -17.52 18.50 -39.32
N LEU A 19 -16.86 19.45 -38.67
CA LEU A 19 -17.40 20.15 -37.49
C LEU A 19 -18.15 21.39 -37.97
N ASP A 20 -19.28 21.71 -37.34
CA ASP A 20 -20.05 22.94 -37.64
C ASP A 20 -19.24 24.22 -37.34
N LYS A 21 -18.18 24.13 -36.52
CA LYS A 21 -17.24 25.21 -36.20
C LYS A 21 -15.82 24.66 -35.99
N ASP A 22 -14.82 25.47 -36.35
CA ASP A 22 -13.39 25.11 -36.33
C ASP A 22 -12.83 24.77 -34.92
N ASP A 23 -13.51 25.19 -33.85
CA ASP A 23 -13.11 24.93 -32.46
C ASP A 23 -14.02 23.91 -31.75
N ILE A 24 -13.41 22.83 -31.26
CA ILE A 24 -14.06 21.71 -30.53
C ILE A 24 -14.80 22.21 -29.27
N SER A 25 -14.41 23.36 -28.70
CA SER A 25 -15.08 23.96 -27.55
C SER A 25 -16.51 24.43 -27.86
N GLU A 26 -16.77 24.96 -29.07
CA GLU A 26 -18.03 25.59 -29.47
C GLU A 26 -18.92 24.74 -30.39
N ALA A 27 -18.40 23.66 -30.96
CA ALA A 27 -19.17 22.80 -31.86
C ALA A 27 -20.25 22.02 -31.10
N SER A 28 -21.51 22.27 -31.44
CA SER A 28 -22.68 21.58 -30.86
C SER A 28 -23.03 20.28 -31.57
N ALA A 29 -22.59 20.12 -32.82
CA ALA A 29 -22.91 18.99 -33.68
C ALA A 29 -21.71 18.53 -34.52
N LEU A 30 -21.58 17.21 -34.66
CA LEU A 30 -20.60 16.55 -35.52
C LEU A 30 -21.37 15.98 -36.71
N THR A 31 -21.04 16.42 -37.93
CA THR A 31 -21.61 15.84 -39.15
C THR A 31 -20.71 14.72 -39.63
N ILE A 32 -21.26 13.50 -39.63
CA ILE A 32 -20.62 12.29 -40.12
C ILE A 32 -21.37 11.88 -41.40
N GLY A 33 -20.82 12.22 -42.56
CA GLY A 33 -21.45 11.96 -43.85
C GLY A 33 -22.78 12.73 -44.02
N ALA A 34 -23.91 12.02 -43.99
CA ALA A 34 -25.25 12.60 -44.12
C ALA A 34 -26.03 12.71 -42.79
N GLN A 35 -25.39 12.38 -41.66
CA GLN A 35 -26.04 12.37 -40.34
C GLN A 35 -25.35 13.34 -39.38
N THR A 36 -26.15 14.15 -38.70
CA THR A 36 -25.71 15.12 -37.69
C THR A 36 -25.94 14.55 -36.30
N PHE A 37 -24.89 14.42 -35.50
CA PHE A 37 -24.97 13.93 -34.12
C PHE A 37 -24.61 15.03 -33.12
N PRO A 38 -25.39 15.21 -32.04
CA PRO A 38 -25.01 16.14 -30.96
C PRO A 38 -23.74 15.66 -30.24
N LEU A 39 -22.78 16.56 -30.01
CA LEU A 39 -21.53 16.22 -29.30
C LEU A 39 -21.75 15.88 -27.81
N SER A 40 -22.90 16.23 -27.25
CA SER A 40 -23.31 16.00 -25.86
C SER A 40 -23.91 14.61 -25.61
N ASP A 41 -24.04 13.78 -26.63
CA ASP A 41 -24.61 12.44 -26.44
C ASP A 41 -23.60 11.54 -25.72
N THR A 42 -24.07 10.93 -24.64
CA THR A 42 -23.30 9.96 -23.84
C THR A 42 -23.07 8.70 -24.65
N THR A 43 -21.82 8.29 -24.75
CA THR A 43 -21.41 7.14 -25.55
C THR A 43 -21.22 5.89 -24.69
N ARG A 44 -21.12 4.73 -25.35
CA ARG A 44 -20.87 3.43 -24.71
C ARG A 44 -19.47 3.26 -24.09
N VAL A 45 -18.63 4.30 -24.18
CA VAL A 45 -17.29 4.32 -23.59
C VAL A 45 -17.40 4.73 -22.12
N GLU A 46 -17.15 3.79 -21.20
CA GLU A 46 -17.08 4.06 -19.76
C GLU A 46 -15.61 4.27 -19.32
N ILE A 47 -15.36 5.35 -18.58
CA ILE A 47 -14.14 5.52 -17.77
C ILE A 47 -14.55 5.40 -16.30
N ASP A 48 -13.99 4.44 -15.56
CA ASP A 48 -14.24 4.25 -14.12
C ASP A 48 -15.75 4.22 -13.76
N GLY A 49 -16.59 3.70 -14.65
CA GLY A 49 -18.05 3.61 -14.49
C GLY A 49 -18.84 4.87 -14.89
N VAL A 50 -18.19 5.87 -15.49
CA VAL A 50 -18.83 7.08 -16.03
C VAL A 50 -18.82 7.03 -17.56
N ALA A 51 -20.01 6.98 -18.16
CA ALA A 51 -20.20 7.09 -19.60
C ALA A 51 -19.65 8.44 -20.10
N GLN A 52 -18.80 8.40 -21.12
CA GLN A 52 -18.15 9.58 -21.67
C GLN A 52 -18.92 10.15 -22.86
N ASP A 53 -18.88 11.46 -22.99
CA ASP A 53 -19.53 12.18 -24.09
C ASP A 53 -18.79 11.96 -25.41
N LEU A 54 -19.53 12.04 -26.51
CA LEU A 54 -18.99 11.95 -27.88
C LEU A 54 -17.90 13.01 -28.13
N LYS A 55 -18.03 14.19 -27.50
CA LYS A 55 -17.02 15.25 -27.49
C LYS A 55 -15.64 14.78 -27.01
N ALA A 56 -15.60 13.99 -25.95
CA ALA A 56 -14.36 13.48 -25.39
C ALA A 56 -13.70 12.48 -26.34
N VAL A 57 -14.50 11.56 -26.90
CA VAL A 57 -14.03 10.52 -27.82
C VAL A 57 -13.49 11.12 -29.12
N TYR A 58 -14.16 12.15 -29.66
CA TYR A 58 -13.68 12.87 -30.84
C TYR A 58 -12.39 13.65 -30.55
N ALA A 59 -12.30 14.37 -29.42
CA ALA A 59 -11.08 15.08 -29.04
C ALA A 59 -9.87 14.14 -28.85
N CYS A 60 -10.13 12.92 -28.38
CA CYS A 60 -9.13 11.86 -28.26
C CYS A 60 -8.58 11.42 -29.63
N TRP A 61 -9.45 11.37 -30.65
CA TRP A 61 -9.09 11.06 -32.03
C TRP A 61 -8.37 12.20 -32.74
N ASP A 62 -8.91 13.42 -32.69
CA ASP A 62 -8.33 14.61 -33.33
C ASP A 62 -6.88 14.84 -32.87
N LYS A 63 -6.63 14.63 -31.57
CA LYS A 63 -5.32 14.76 -30.95
C LYS A 63 -4.55 13.45 -30.85
N ALA A 64 -4.89 12.41 -31.61
CA ALA A 64 -4.20 11.12 -31.56
C ALA A 64 -2.68 11.21 -31.83
N GLY A 65 -2.22 12.23 -32.56
CA GLY A 65 -0.80 12.49 -32.85
C GLY A 65 -0.04 13.36 -31.83
N GLU A 66 -0.72 13.99 -30.87
CA GLU A 66 -0.09 14.91 -29.91
C GLU A 66 0.31 14.23 -28.59
N ASN A 67 1.36 14.74 -27.94
CA ASN A 67 1.86 14.26 -26.66
C ASN A 67 0.77 14.37 -25.57
N ILE A 68 0.69 13.38 -24.67
CA ILE A 68 -0.29 13.28 -23.59
C ILE A 68 -0.36 14.56 -22.77
N ALA A 69 0.78 15.19 -22.48
CA ALA A 69 0.82 16.43 -21.72
C ALA A 69 0.09 17.59 -22.44
N GLN A 70 0.24 17.70 -23.76
CA GLN A 70 -0.45 18.71 -24.57
C GLN A 70 -1.94 18.43 -24.67
N TYR A 71 -2.31 17.15 -24.84
CA TYR A 71 -3.71 16.70 -24.84
C TYR A 71 -4.42 16.98 -23.52
N VAL A 72 -3.79 16.73 -22.37
CA VAL A 72 -4.38 17.01 -21.05
C VAL A 72 -4.59 18.51 -20.85
N VAL A 73 -3.64 19.35 -21.28
CA VAL A 73 -3.82 20.81 -21.27
C VAL A 73 -4.99 21.21 -22.17
N PHE A 74 -5.06 20.68 -23.39
CA PHE A 74 -6.15 20.96 -24.34
C PHE A 74 -7.53 20.57 -23.79
N CYS A 75 -7.65 19.39 -23.18
CA CYS A 75 -8.91 18.93 -22.57
C CYS A 75 -9.33 19.83 -21.41
N ASN A 76 -8.38 20.23 -20.55
CA ASN A 76 -8.65 21.11 -19.43
C ASN A 76 -9.04 22.53 -19.88
N THR A 77 -8.40 23.07 -20.92
CA THR A 77 -8.74 24.39 -21.48
C THR A 77 -10.14 24.42 -22.10
N ASN A 78 -10.56 23.31 -22.70
CA ASN A 78 -11.85 23.21 -23.40
C ASN A 78 -12.98 22.61 -22.54
N GLY A 79 -12.73 22.31 -21.27
CA GLY A 79 -13.71 21.71 -20.35
C GLY A 79 -14.15 20.30 -20.75
N ILE A 80 -13.28 19.52 -21.39
CA ILE A 80 -13.54 18.16 -21.87
C ILE A 80 -12.91 17.16 -20.90
N THR A 81 -13.62 16.07 -20.59
CA THR A 81 -13.05 14.96 -19.82
C THR A 81 -11.90 14.31 -20.58
N HIS A 82 -10.73 14.21 -19.94
CA HIS A 82 -9.54 13.63 -20.54
C HIS A 82 -9.48 12.12 -20.26
N PHE A 83 -9.02 11.35 -21.26
CA PHE A 83 -8.78 9.92 -21.08
C PHE A 83 -7.40 9.64 -20.45
N PRO A 84 -7.30 8.74 -19.46
CA PRO A 84 -6.02 8.16 -19.01
C PRO A 84 -5.25 7.53 -20.18
N PHE A 85 -3.92 7.55 -20.12
CA PHE A 85 -3.06 7.11 -21.23
C PHE A 85 -3.42 5.73 -21.80
N LEU A 86 -3.65 4.75 -20.92
CA LEU A 86 -3.97 3.38 -21.31
C LEU A 86 -5.28 3.33 -22.12
N GLN A 87 -6.35 3.91 -21.56
CA GLN A 87 -7.68 3.97 -22.18
C GLN A 87 -7.68 4.81 -23.47
N ARG A 88 -6.93 5.92 -23.52
CA ARG A 88 -6.73 6.71 -24.74
C ARG A 88 -6.16 5.84 -25.86
N SER A 89 -5.12 5.07 -25.57
CA SER A 89 -4.48 4.22 -26.58
C SER A 89 -5.41 3.12 -27.07
N ASP A 90 -6.24 2.55 -26.19
CA ASP A 90 -7.18 1.48 -26.54
C ASP A 90 -8.38 2.01 -27.34
N VAL A 91 -8.94 3.16 -26.96
CA VAL A 91 -10.01 3.84 -27.71
C VAL A 91 -9.51 4.23 -29.11
N ILE A 92 -8.29 4.76 -29.26
CA ILE A 92 -7.71 5.08 -30.56
C ILE A 92 -7.55 3.83 -31.44
N LYS A 93 -7.08 2.71 -30.86
CA LYS A 93 -6.96 1.43 -31.59
C LYS A 93 -8.32 0.88 -32.02
N TRP A 94 -9.34 0.99 -31.17
CA TRP A 94 -10.69 0.56 -31.48
C TRP A 94 -11.34 1.38 -32.59
N LEU A 95 -11.15 2.71 -32.54
CA LEU A 95 -11.61 3.65 -33.56
C LEU A 95 -10.96 3.37 -34.93
N LYS A 96 -9.67 3.01 -34.96
CA LYS A 96 -8.99 2.54 -36.18
C LYS A 96 -9.46 1.17 -36.67
N GLY A 97 -10.18 0.42 -35.83
CA GLY A 97 -10.62 -0.93 -36.14
C GLY A 97 -9.59 -2.03 -35.92
N GLU A 98 -8.47 -1.73 -35.25
CA GLU A 98 -7.43 -2.73 -34.91
C GLU A 98 -7.89 -3.70 -33.81
N THR A 99 -8.92 -3.33 -33.05
CA THR A 99 -9.56 -4.18 -32.03
C THR A 99 -11.09 -4.13 -32.16
N GLU A 100 -11.75 -5.26 -31.94
CA GLU A 100 -13.22 -5.38 -32.04
C GLU A 100 -13.94 -5.21 -30.70
N SER A 101 -13.24 -5.47 -29.59
CA SER A 101 -13.74 -5.29 -28.23
C SER A 101 -12.64 -4.66 -27.38
N VAL A 102 -12.97 -3.55 -26.71
CA VAL A 102 -12.13 -2.93 -25.67
C VAL A 102 -12.94 -2.98 -24.39
N ASP A 103 -12.31 -3.31 -23.26
CA ASP A 103 -12.93 -3.35 -21.92
C ASP A 103 -13.66 -2.05 -21.54
N ALA A 104 -13.36 -0.95 -22.23
CA ALA A 104 -13.98 0.36 -22.06
C ALA A 104 -15.36 0.50 -22.74
N ILE A 105 -15.78 -0.43 -23.61
CA ILE A 105 -17.02 -0.30 -24.39
C ILE A 105 -18.03 -1.35 -23.97
N LYS A 106 -19.02 -0.95 -23.17
CA LYS A 106 -20.17 -1.82 -22.87
C LYS A 106 -21.27 -1.61 -23.89
N GLY A 107 -21.56 -2.67 -24.64
CA GLY A 107 -22.78 -2.78 -25.43
C GLY A 107 -22.49 -3.10 -26.88
N GLY A 108 -22.31 -4.38 -27.17
CA GLY A 108 -22.61 -4.99 -28.46
C GLY A 108 -23.41 -6.26 -28.16
N SER A 109 -24.73 -6.16 -28.31
CA SER A 109 -25.76 -7.21 -28.26
C SER A 109 -25.27 -8.66 -28.26
N ASP A 110 -25.55 -9.39 -27.19
CA ASP A 110 -26.61 -10.41 -27.25
C ASP A 110 -27.34 -10.56 -25.91
N THR A 111 -28.65 -10.62 -26.02
CA THR A 111 -29.68 -10.71 -24.98
C THR A 111 -29.36 -11.72 -23.87
N LYS A 112 -29.04 -11.23 -22.67
CA LYS A 112 -29.20 -12.01 -21.43
C LYS A 112 -30.62 -11.87 -20.91
N ALA A 113 -31.51 -12.67 -21.49
CA ALA A 113 -32.64 -13.20 -20.73
C ALA A 113 -32.07 -14.07 -19.60
N ALA A 114 -32.70 -13.99 -18.43
CA ALA A 114 -32.32 -14.72 -17.23
C ALA A 114 -32.20 -16.23 -17.52
N ALA A 115 -30.97 -16.75 -17.47
CA ALA A 115 -30.69 -18.17 -17.39
C ALA A 115 -29.65 -18.38 -16.29
N ALA A 116 -29.97 -19.34 -15.43
CA ALA A 116 -29.16 -19.74 -14.28
C ALA A 116 -27.69 -19.92 -14.67
N ALA A 117 -26.79 -19.44 -13.81
CA ALA A 117 -25.36 -19.60 -13.97
C ALA A 117 -24.99 -21.09 -13.92
N THR A 118 -24.80 -21.71 -15.08
CA THR A 118 -24.02 -22.93 -15.20
C THR A 118 -22.54 -22.53 -15.10
N VAL A 119 -21.87 -23.05 -14.09
CA VAL A 119 -20.43 -22.91 -13.89
C VAL A 119 -19.74 -23.62 -15.05
N VAL A 120 -18.96 -22.91 -15.85
CA VAL A 120 -18.10 -23.50 -16.88
C VAL A 120 -16.70 -23.57 -16.28
N ASP A 121 -16.23 -24.80 -16.05
CA ASP A 121 -14.87 -25.08 -15.64
C ASP A 121 -13.88 -24.65 -16.74
N PRO A 122 -12.80 -23.92 -16.41
CA PRO A 122 -11.82 -23.44 -17.39
C PRO A 122 -10.85 -24.52 -17.89
N ASP A 123 -11.04 -25.80 -17.50
CA ASP A 123 -10.16 -26.92 -17.88
C ASP A 123 -10.82 -27.91 -18.87
N ALA A 124 -11.92 -27.51 -19.51
CA ALA A 124 -12.55 -28.28 -20.58
C ALA A 124 -11.73 -28.18 -21.87
N MET A 125 -10.61 -28.89 -21.91
CA MET A 125 -9.97 -29.28 -23.16
C MET A 125 -10.93 -30.26 -23.84
N GLU A 126 -11.49 -29.92 -25.00
CA GLU A 126 -12.25 -30.86 -25.83
C GLU A 126 -11.27 -31.95 -26.29
N VAL A 127 -11.22 -33.03 -25.51
CA VAL A 127 -10.44 -34.22 -25.82
C VAL A 127 -11.42 -35.27 -26.33
N ASP A 128 -11.55 -35.34 -27.67
CA ASP A 128 -12.31 -36.34 -28.42
C ASP A 128 -11.69 -37.75 -28.30
N ASP A 129 -11.54 -38.26 -27.07
CA ASP A 129 -10.95 -39.57 -26.81
C ASP A 129 -11.99 -40.46 -26.08
N PRO A 130 -12.61 -41.44 -26.76
CA PRO A 130 -13.78 -42.20 -26.25
C PRO A 130 -13.46 -43.04 -25.01
N ARG A 131 -12.18 -43.24 -24.69
CA ARG A 131 -11.73 -43.85 -23.43
C ARG A 131 -11.81 -42.87 -22.26
N LEU A 132 -11.52 -41.60 -22.48
CA LEU A 132 -11.53 -40.56 -21.46
C LEU A 132 -12.97 -40.25 -21.04
N GLU A 133 -13.91 -40.19 -21.99
CA GLU A 133 -15.34 -40.02 -21.70
C GLU A 133 -15.88 -41.12 -20.77
N ARG A 134 -15.47 -42.37 -21.00
CA ARG A 134 -15.85 -43.50 -20.13
C ARG A 134 -15.29 -43.36 -18.72
N ILE A 135 -14.07 -42.83 -18.58
CA ILE A 135 -13.41 -42.63 -17.29
C ILE A 135 -14.09 -41.48 -16.54
N LEU A 136 -14.28 -40.33 -17.20
CA LEU A 136 -14.96 -39.16 -16.63
C LEU A 136 -16.40 -39.47 -16.21
N ALA A 137 -17.14 -40.25 -17.00
CA ALA A 137 -18.50 -40.70 -16.65
C ALA A 137 -18.53 -41.61 -15.42
N SER A 138 -17.41 -42.26 -15.07
CA SER A 138 -17.27 -43.12 -13.90
C SER A 138 -16.62 -42.43 -12.70
N GLU A 139 -16.17 -41.19 -12.86
CA GLU A 139 -15.47 -40.44 -11.82
C GLU A 139 -16.45 -39.74 -10.88
N VAL A 140 -16.19 -39.81 -9.58
CA VAL A 140 -16.89 -39.03 -8.56
C VAL A 140 -15.84 -38.19 -7.86
N ALA A 141 -15.77 -36.90 -8.18
CA ALA A 141 -14.91 -35.95 -7.49
C ALA A 141 -15.58 -35.54 -6.16
N PRO A 142 -15.06 -35.94 -4.98
CA PRO A 142 -15.72 -35.63 -3.72
C PRO A 142 -15.59 -34.15 -3.31
N TYR A 143 -14.56 -33.44 -3.83
CA TYR A 143 -14.28 -32.05 -3.50
C TYR A 143 -13.67 -31.32 -4.70
N ASP A 144 -14.17 -30.12 -4.97
CA ASP A 144 -13.62 -29.17 -5.95
C ASP A 144 -12.81 -28.07 -5.23
N HIS A 145 -11.93 -27.35 -5.94
CA HIS A 145 -11.16 -26.22 -5.43
C HIS A 145 -12.05 -25.17 -4.74
N ASN A 146 -13.20 -24.86 -5.34
CA ASN A 146 -14.18 -23.94 -4.74
C ASN A 146 -14.91 -24.54 -3.53
N SER A 147 -14.99 -25.87 -3.45
CA SER A 147 -15.56 -26.60 -2.31
C SER A 147 -14.58 -26.66 -1.13
N MET A 148 -13.27 -26.78 -1.40
CA MET A 148 -12.21 -26.71 -0.38
C MET A 148 -12.09 -25.33 0.29
N LEU A 149 -12.40 -24.25 -0.45
CA LEU A 149 -12.36 -22.89 0.10
C LEU A 149 -13.57 -22.57 1.01
N ARG A 150 -14.56 -23.46 1.08
CA ARG A 150 -15.75 -23.28 1.92
C ARG A 150 -15.74 -24.30 3.06
N GLY A 151 -16.13 -23.86 4.26
CA GLY A 151 -16.34 -24.77 5.38
C GLY A 151 -17.49 -25.74 5.09
N SER A 152 -17.45 -26.93 5.69
CA SER A 152 -18.52 -27.95 5.57
C SER A 152 -19.89 -27.52 6.12
N LYS A 153 -19.94 -26.40 6.86
CA LYS A 153 -21.17 -25.83 7.40
C LYS A 153 -21.59 -24.63 6.55
N PRO A 154 -22.84 -24.61 6.05
CA PRO A 154 -23.42 -23.40 5.47
C PRO A 154 -23.56 -22.32 6.55
N THR A 155 -22.58 -21.43 6.64
CA THR A 155 -22.64 -20.25 7.52
C THR A 155 -23.05 -19.03 6.70
N ASP A 156 -24.19 -18.45 7.05
CA ASP A 156 -24.65 -17.19 6.46
C ASP A 156 -24.00 -16.00 7.19
N PHE A 157 -23.17 -15.26 6.47
CA PHE A 157 -22.50 -14.05 6.95
C PHE A 157 -23.24 -12.76 6.55
N SER A 158 -24.47 -12.85 6.04
CA SER A 158 -25.26 -11.67 5.64
C SER A 158 -25.51 -10.70 6.80
N SER A 159 -25.64 -11.20 8.04
CA SER A 159 -25.76 -10.37 9.24
C SER A 159 -24.49 -9.57 9.50
N VAL A 160 -23.33 -10.22 9.49
CA VAL A 160 -22.01 -9.59 9.66
C VAL A 160 -21.73 -8.59 8.54
N GLN A 161 -22.13 -8.92 7.30
CA GLN A 161 -22.01 -8.02 6.16
C GLN A 161 -22.86 -6.75 6.35
N LYS A 162 -24.11 -6.90 6.82
CA LYS A 162 -25.00 -5.76 7.13
C LYS A 162 -24.44 -4.91 8.28
N ASP A 163 -23.89 -5.54 9.32
CA ASP A 163 -23.26 -4.84 10.43
C ASP A 163 -21.99 -4.11 10.02
N CYS A 164 -21.14 -4.71 9.18
CA CYS A 164 -19.98 -4.04 8.58
C CYS A 164 -20.41 -2.85 7.72
N TYR A 165 -21.44 -3.02 6.88
CA TYR A 165 -21.94 -1.92 6.05
C TYR A 165 -22.54 -0.79 6.88
N ALA A 166 -23.30 -1.12 7.92
CA ALA A 166 -23.92 -0.15 8.82
C ALA A 166 -22.88 0.59 9.66
N ASN A 167 -21.89 -0.11 10.22
CA ASN A 167 -20.97 0.44 11.21
C ASN A 167 -19.64 0.95 10.62
N ILE A 168 -19.16 0.38 9.52
CA ILE A 168 -17.85 0.72 8.93
C ILE A 168 -18.01 1.55 7.66
N LEU A 169 -18.93 1.16 6.76
CA LEU A 169 -19.07 1.80 5.45
C LEU A 169 -19.96 3.05 5.48
N LYS A 170 -21.09 3.03 6.19
CA LYS A 170 -21.97 4.20 6.36
C LYS A 170 -21.35 5.29 7.25
N HIS A 171 -20.47 4.93 8.18
CA HIS A 171 -19.75 5.91 9.02
C HIS A 171 -18.49 6.49 8.37
N LYS A 172 -18.09 6.03 7.18
CA LYS A 172 -16.95 6.60 6.43
C LYS A 172 -17.20 8.03 5.92
N GLY A 173 -18.44 8.52 5.96
CA GLY A 173 -18.83 9.87 5.52
C GLY A 173 -19.34 10.82 6.60
N LYS A 174 -19.43 10.40 7.87
CA LYS A 174 -19.76 11.30 8.98
C LYS A 174 -18.63 11.25 10.00
N SER A 175 -17.79 12.28 9.92
CA SER A 175 -16.80 12.60 10.94
C SER A 175 -17.51 12.65 12.29
N ALA A 176 -17.38 11.57 13.06
CA ALA A 176 -17.83 11.54 14.43
C ALA A 176 -16.84 12.36 15.24
N THR A 177 -17.33 13.47 15.76
CA THR A 177 -16.67 14.29 16.78
C THR A 177 -16.52 13.44 18.05
N THR A 178 -15.50 12.58 18.06
CA THR A 178 -15.02 11.88 19.24
C THR A 178 -13.59 12.31 19.48
N GLN A 179 -13.39 12.82 20.67
CA GLN A 179 -12.19 13.46 21.19
C GLN A 179 -10.95 12.58 21.02
N ASP A 180 -9.88 13.20 20.54
CA ASP A 180 -8.49 12.82 20.74
C ASP A 180 -8.11 11.34 20.57
N ALA A 181 -8.21 10.84 19.35
CA ALA A 181 -7.26 9.85 18.86
C ALA A 181 -6.55 10.44 17.64
N LYS A 182 -5.49 11.21 17.87
CA LYS A 182 -4.48 11.48 16.85
C LYS A 182 -3.92 10.13 16.41
N ALA A 183 -4.46 9.57 15.34
CA ALA A 183 -3.74 8.61 14.53
C ALA A 183 -2.48 9.35 14.09
N GLN A 184 -1.38 9.12 14.81
CA GLN A 184 -0.07 9.62 14.47
C GLN A 184 0.29 8.99 13.13
N THR A 185 -0.06 9.67 12.05
CA THR A 185 0.64 9.54 10.80
C THR A 185 2.07 9.95 11.12
N HIS A 186 2.91 8.98 11.49
CA HIS A 186 4.34 9.21 11.64
C HIS A 186 4.78 9.82 10.31
N ASP A 187 5.10 11.11 10.36
CA ASP A 187 5.49 11.90 9.21
C ASP A 187 6.64 11.15 8.54
N ARG A 188 6.39 10.64 7.33
CA ARG A 188 7.17 9.63 6.57
C ARG A 188 8.61 10.07 6.23
N ARG A 189 9.07 11.17 6.82
CA ARG A 189 10.34 11.85 6.58
C ARG A 189 11.18 12.02 7.84
N LYS A 190 10.66 11.71 9.03
CA LYS A 190 11.36 11.96 10.30
C LYS A 190 12.20 10.73 10.69
N GLU A 191 13.49 10.94 10.96
CA GLU A 191 14.43 9.86 11.36
C GLU A 191 13.96 9.18 12.66
N PRO A 192 13.87 7.84 12.74
CA PRO A 192 13.53 7.14 13.98
C PRO A 192 14.59 7.37 15.07
N ILE A 193 14.16 7.37 16.33
CA ILE A 193 15.01 7.64 17.50
C ILE A 193 15.16 6.37 18.35
N ILE A 194 16.40 6.09 18.76
CA ILE A 194 16.76 5.03 19.71
C ILE A 194 17.29 5.70 20.97
N LEU A 195 16.71 5.36 22.13
CA LEU A 195 17.14 5.86 23.42
C LEU A 195 18.01 4.84 24.13
N LEU A 196 19.19 5.27 24.57
CA LEU A 196 20.08 4.47 25.42
C LEU A 196 19.76 4.69 26.90
N SER A 197 20.20 3.77 27.74
CA SER A 197 20.09 3.96 29.19
C SER A 197 21.18 4.92 29.65
N PRO A 198 20.86 5.98 30.42
CA PRO A 198 21.85 6.92 30.97
C PRO A 198 22.63 6.34 32.15
N SER A 199 22.45 5.06 32.48
CA SER A 199 23.13 4.42 33.61
C SER A 199 24.60 4.12 33.30
N ALA A 200 25.50 4.38 34.24
CA ALA A 200 26.90 3.98 34.15
C ALA A 200 27.11 2.45 34.05
N SER A 201 26.11 1.67 34.42
CA SER A 201 26.12 0.20 34.31
C SER A 201 25.65 -0.33 32.95
N ALA A 202 25.27 0.56 32.02
CA ALA A 202 24.78 0.15 30.71
C ALA A 202 25.92 -0.43 29.85
N LEU A 203 25.66 -1.60 29.26
CA LEU A 203 26.61 -2.24 28.34
C LEU A 203 26.71 -1.49 27.00
N LEU A 204 25.65 -0.78 26.61
CA LEU A 204 25.60 0.06 25.42
C LEU A 204 25.51 1.54 25.81
N THR A 205 26.44 2.32 25.28
CA THR A 205 26.55 3.77 25.44
C THR A 205 26.84 4.42 24.08
N LEU A 206 26.87 5.75 24.02
CA LEU A 206 27.16 6.47 22.77
C LEU A 206 28.58 6.21 22.21
N SER A 207 29.52 5.71 23.02
CA SER A 207 30.87 5.37 22.52
C SER A 207 30.89 4.08 21.69
N ASN A 208 30.15 3.06 22.09
CA ASN A 208 30.25 1.72 21.49
C ASN A 208 29.05 1.32 20.62
N VAL A 209 27.92 2.03 20.71
CA VAL A 209 26.69 1.67 19.99
C VAL A 209 26.86 1.63 18.48
N ARG A 210 27.79 2.43 17.94
CA ARG A 210 28.11 2.42 16.51
C ARG A 210 28.70 1.09 16.06
N GLU A 211 29.81 0.70 16.69
CA GLU A 211 30.54 -0.53 16.37
C GLU A 211 29.66 -1.76 16.61
N PHE A 212 28.81 -1.69 17.65
CA PHE A 212 27.88 -2.78 17.93
C PHE A 212 26.77 -2.89 16.88
N LEU A 213 26.04 -1.81 16.58
CA LEU A 213 24.85 -1.89 15.71
C LEU A 213 25.14 -1.82 14.21
N GLU A 214 26.23 -1.16 13.78
CA GLU A 214 26.65 -1.09 12.37
C GLU A 214 27.58 -2.26 12.01
N ASP A 215 28.64 -2.48 12.78
CA ASP A 215 29.68 -3.47 12.45
C ASP A 215 29.43 -4.85 13.07
N GLY A 216 28.55 -4.94 14.07
CA GLY A 216 28.25 -6.20 14.76
C GLY A 216 29.35 -6.64 15.72
N ASN A 217 30.19 -5.72 16.19
CA ASN A 217 31.30 -6.00 17.11
C ASN A 217 31.05 -5.32 18.46
N PHE A 218 30.89 -6.12 19.53
CA PHE A 218 30.71 -5.55 20.85
C PHE A 218 32.06 -5.14 21.46
N VAL A 219 32.22 -3.85 21.75
CA VAL A 219 33.34 -3.30 22.51
C VAL A 219 32.82 -2.75 23.83
N GLU A 220 33.60 -2.92 24.90
CA GLU A 220 33.20 -2.43 26.22
C GLU A 220 33.08 -0.90 26.22
N PRO A 221 32.07 -0.35 26.91
CA PRO A 221 31.81 1.09 26.89
C PRO A 221 32.98 1.83 27.55
N GLN A 222 33.66 2.66 26.76
CA GLN A 222 34.64 3.61 27.26
C GLN A 222 33.96 4.93 27.62
N SER A 223 34.57 5.73 28.51
CA SER A 223 34.09 7.07 28.85
C SER A 223 34.00 7.95 27.60
N ALA A 224 32.79 8.11 27.09
CA ALA A 224 32.48 8.94 25.93
C ALA A 224 32.38 10.40 26.39
N TYR A 225 33.49 11.13 26.42
CA TYR A 225 33.44 12.56 26.71
C TYR A 225 33.03 13.33 25.45
N GLY A 226 31.88 14.01 25.49
CA GLY A 226 31.49 15.01 24.49
C GLY A 226 30.71 14.51 23.26
N ILE A 227 30.35 13.22 23.20
CA ILE A 227 29.42 12.73 22.17
C ILE A 227 28.00 12.91 22.69
N ASP A 228 27.32 13.89 22.12
CA ASP A 228 25.97 14.26 22.53
C ASP A 228 24.93 13.43 21.75
N MET A 229 25.09 13.27 20.44
CA MET A 229 24.14 12.57 19.57
C MET A 229 24.87 11.81 18.47
N LEU A 230 24.36 10.62 18.13
CA LEU A 230 24.91 9.81 17.05
C LEU A 230 23.83 9.49 16.01
N ARG A 231 24.23 9.36 14.74
CA ARG A 231 23.37 8.84 13.67
C ARG A 231 23.92 7.51 13.18
N LEU A 232 23.06 6.50 13.12
CA LEU A 232 23.36 5.17 12.62
C LEU A 232 22.64 4.94 11.31
N ASN A 233 23.33 4.35 10.34
CA ASN A 233 22.72 3.96 9.08
C ASN A 233 22.48 2.45 9.07
N HIS A 234 21.22 2.06 8.89
CA HIS A 234 20.85 0.66 8.75
C HIS A 234 20.04 0.47 7.47
N THR A 235 20.37 -0.58 6.72
CA THR A 235 19.66 -0.95 5.49
C THR A 235 18.71 -2.08 5.80
N ASN A 236 17.43 -1.75 5.88
CA ASN A 236 16.37 -2.72 6.08
C ASN A 236 15.93 -3.29 4.70
N PRO A 237 15.80 -4.61 4.52
CA PRO A 237 15.31 -5.22 3.29
C PRO A 237 13.95 -4.72 2.80
N TYR A 238 13.04 -4.38 3.73
CA TYR A 238 11.66 -3.96 3.47
C TYR A 238 11.48 -2.44 3.40
N MET A 239 12.30 -1.69 4.15
CA MET A 239 12.18 -0.22 4.26
C MET A 239 13.32 0.56 3.57
N GLY A 240 14.30 -0.13 3.00
CA GLY A 240 15.47 0.50 2.40
C GLY A 240 16.40 1.09 3.46
N LYS A 241 17.18 2.11 3.06
CA LYS A 241 18.16 2.76 3.95
C LYS A 241 17.46 3.73 4.90
N LEU A 242 17.58 3.48 6.20
CA LEU A 242 17.08 4.33 7.27
C LEU A 242 18.24 4.85 8.12
N THR A 243 18.13 6.10 8.53
CA THR A 243 19.06 6.73 9.47
C THR A 243 18.38 6.86 10.83
N TYR A 244 18.96 6.24 11.85
CA TYR A 244 18.47 6.25 13.23
C TYR A 244 19.26 7.29 14.02
N VAL A 245 18.56 8.09 14.82
CA VAL A 245 19.19 9.02 15.76
C VAL A 245 19.28 8.34 17.12
N VAL A 246 20.48 8.23 17.66
CA VAL A 246 20.74 7.62 18.98
C VAL A 246 21.08 8.72 19.98
N VAL A 247 20.41 8.67 21.14
CA VAL A 247 20.57 9.63 22.22
C VAL A 247 20.55 8.88 23.56
N ASP A 248 21.33 9.34 24.53
CA ASP A 248 21.38 8.81 25.91
C ASP A 248 20.54 9.64 26.91
N SER A 249 20.36 10.94 26.65
CA SER A 249 19.59 11.87 27.48
C SER A 249 18.22 12.24 26.88
N HIS A 250 17.20 12.26 27.75
CA HIS A 250 15.85 12.72 27.42
C HIS A 250 15.75 14.24 27.24
N GLU A 251 16.77 15.01 27.65
CA GLU A 251 16.76 16.48 27.60
C GLU A 251 16.59 17.02 26.17
N LYS A 252 16.95 16.23 25.16
CA LYS A 252 16.82 16.62 23.74
C LYS A 252 15.44 16.34 23.17
N LEU A 253 14.64 15.54 23.88
CA LEU A 253 13.26 15.24 23.55
C LEU A 253 12.30 16.28 24.16
N THR A 254 12.66 17.57 24.07
CA THR A 254 11.87 18.69 24.59
C THR A 254 10.50 18.81 23.93
N LYS A 255 10.41 18.50 22.63
CA LYS A 255 9.15 18.53 21.89
C LYS A 255 8.40 17.19 22.03
N PRO A 256 7.09 17.22 22.33
CA PRO A 256 6.27 16.00 22.37
C PRO A 256 6.33 15.17 21.09
N GLU A 257 6.46 15.80 19.93
CA GLU A 257 6.58 15.12 18.63
C GLU A 257 7.81 14.21 18.50
N TYR A 258 8.88 14.44 19.27
CA TYR A 258 10.06 13.57 19.21
C TYR A 258 9.79 12.22 19.85
N TRP A 259 8.90 12.14 20.85
CA TRP A 259 8.51 10.89 21.49
C TRP A 259 7.80 9.94 20.52
N ASP A 260 7.11 10.49 19.53
CA ASP A 260 6.45 9.72 18.47
C ASP A 260 7.48 9.07 17.54
N ARG A 261 8.70 9.61 17.45
CA ARG A 261 9.77 9.02 16.64
C ARG A 261 10.56 7.96 17.39
N VAL A 262 10.36 7.81 18.70
CA VAL A 262 11.11 6.84 19.51
C VAL A 262 10.61 5.44 19.18
N VAL A 263 11.47 4.64 18.55
CA VAL A 263 11.16 3.27 18.13
C VAL A 263 11.67 2.24 19.13
N ALA A 264 12.80 2.51 19.78
CA ALA A 264 13.44 1.61 20.72
C ALA A 264 13.99 2.35 21.95
N VAL A 265 13.92 1.68 23.11
CA VAL A 265 14.53 2.13 24.37
C VAL A 265 15.35 0.99 24.96
N PHE A 266 16.62 1.25 25.23
CA PHE A 266 17.47 0.35 26.01
C PHE A 266 17.35 0.67 27.50
N THR A 267 17.23 -0.38 28.31
CA THR A 267 17.13 -0.25 29.78
C THR A 267 18.06 -1.22 30.49
N THR A 268 18.52 -0.79 31.66
CA THR A 268 19.27 -1.60 32.63
C THR A 268 18.40 -2.17 33.74
N GLY A 269 17.06 -2.00 33.66
CA GLY A 269 16.13 -2.48 34.67
C GLY A 269 15.86 -1.51 35.82
N GLN A 270 16.33 -0.27 35.71
CA GLN A 270 16.16 0.75 36.75
C GLN A 270 14.96 1.65 36.45
N GLU A 271 13.92 1.60 37.28
CA GLU A 271 12.68 2.37 37.06
C GLU A 271 12.88 3.89 37.04
N TRP A 272 13.88 4.39 37.77
CA TRP A 272 14.17 5.83 37.79
C TRP A 272 14.50 6.39 36.40
N GLN A 273 14.99 5.55 35.47
CA GLN A 273 15.29 5.92 34.08
C GLN A 273 14.09 6.55 33.39
N PHE A 274 12.87 6.05 33.66
CA PHE A 274 11.67 6.44 32.95
C PHE A 274 10.95 7.64 33.56
N LYS A 275 11.33 8.08 34.77
CA LYS A 275 10.64 9.18 35.47
C LYS A 275 10.58 10.47 34.64
N SER A 276 11.65 10.76 33.92
CA SER A 276 11.77 11.95 33.07
C SER A 276 11.21 11.75 31.64
N TYR A 277 10.67 10.57 31.33
CA TYR A 277 10.13 10.28 30.00
C TYR A 277 8.68 10.76 29.88
N ARG A 278 8.18 10.86 28.64
CA ARG A 278 6.78 11.20 28.39
C ARG A 278 5.80 10.23 29.07
N TRP A 279 6.20 8.97 29.21
CA TRP A 279 5.48 7.91 29.90
C TRP A 279 6.39 7.35 30.99
N SER A 280 6.07 7.69 32.25
CA SER A 280 6.87 7.27 33.40
C SER A 280 6.65 5.81 33.77
N ASP A 281 5.47 5.27 33.48
CA ASP A 281 5.14 3.87 33.74
C ASP A 281 5.79 2.95 32.69
N PRO A 282 6.65 2.00 33.09
CA PRO A 282 7.34 1.10 32.16
C PRO A 282 6.37 0.29 31.29
N ASN A 283 5.28 -0.19 31.89
CA ASN A 283 4.26 -0.97 31.17
C ASN A 283 3.59 -0.17 30.06
N GLN A 284 3.31 1.11 30.31
CA GLN A 284 2.70 1.99 29.32
C GLN A 284 3.69 2.41 28.24
N LEU A 285 4.97 2.60 28.62
CA LEU A 285 6.07 2.90 27.71
C LEU A 285 6.29 1.75 26.73
N PHE A 286 6.42 0.52 27.22
CA PHE A 286 6.76 -0.66 26.40
C PHE A 286 5.58 -1.26 25.61
N GLN A 287 4.37 -0.74 25.80
CA GLN A 287 3.27 -0.94 24.85
C GLN A 287 3.44 -0.06 23.60
N ARG A 288 4.07 1.11 23.76
CA ARG A 288 4.21 2.08 22.68
C ARG A 288 5.54 2.00 21.97
N VAL A 289 6.60 1.65 22.68
CA VAL A 289 7.99 1.63 22.21
C VAL A 289 8.57 0.25 22.46
N LYS A 290 9.46 -0.22 21.59
CA LYS A 290 10.13 -1.51 21.79
C LYS A 290 11.21 -1.37 22.86
N GLY A 291 11.11 -2.16 23.93
CA GLY A 291 12.12 -2.20 24.99
C GLY A 291 13.19 -3.26 24.73
N TYR A 292 14.44 -2.94 25.01
CA TYR A 292 15.56 -3.88 25.01
C TYR A 292 16.35 -3.81 26.31
N CYS A 293 16.76 -4.96 26.84
CA CYS A 293 17.66 -5.05 27.99
C CYS A 293 18.86 -5.90 27.60
N LEU A 294 20.06 -5.31 27.63
CA LEU A 294 21.29 -6.03 27.36
C LEU A 294 21.86 -6.58 28.66
N VAL A 295 22.15 -7.87 28.66
CA VAL A 295 22.74 -8.57 29.81
C VAL A 295 23.80 -9.53 29.28
N TYR A 296 24.85 -9.79 30.07
CA TYR A 296 25.78 -10.86 29.72
C TYR A 296 25.13 -12.23 29.93
N ASN A 297 25.53 -13.24 29.15
CA ASN A 297 24.96 -14.59 29.23
C ASN A 297 24.94 -15.19 30.66
N ASN A 298 25.97 -14.89 31.45
CA ASN A 298 26.14 -15.42 32.80
C ASN A 298 25.59 -14.52 33.91
N ASP A 299 25.14 -13.31 33.58
CA ASP A 299 24.67 -12.36 34.57
C ASP A 299 23.14 -12.51 34.73
N PRO A 300 22.60 -12.41 35.95
CA PRO A 300 21.17 -12.51 36.18
C PRO A 300 20.45 -11.32 35.53
N VAL A 301 19.32 -11.59 34.88
CA VAL A 301 18.45 -10.53 34.36
C VAL A 301 17.86 -9.79 35.56
N PRO A 302 17.86 -8.45 35.57
CA PRO A 302 17.24 -7.69 36.64
C PRO A 302 15.77 -8.11 36.82
N PRO A 303 15.32 -8.49 38.04
CA PRO A 303 13.95 -8.91 38.30
C PRO A 303 12.86 -8.00 37.72
N PRO A 304 12.95 -6.64 37.81
CA PRO A 304 11.90 -5.77 37.28
C PRO A 304 11.75 -5.86 35.75
N VAL A 305 12.81 -6.18 35.01
CA VAL A 305 12.77 -6.32 33.55
C VAL A 305 11.88 -7.49 33.13
N THR A 306 11.80 -8.55 33.96
CA THR A 306 10.95 -9.72 33.68
C THR A 306 9.46 -9.36 33.71
N ASN A 307 9.08 -8.33 34.44
CA ASN A 307 7.69 -7.86 34.53
C ASN A 307 7.30 -6.93 33.38
N TRP A 308 8.28 -6.43 32.62
CA TRP A 308 8.06 -5.47 31.54
C TRP A 308 8.05 -6.17 30.17
N ASN A 309 7.38 -5.57 29.19
CA ASN A 309 7.40 -6.05 27.80
C ASN A 309 8.72 -5.67 27.09
N VAL A 310 9.83 -6.19 27.60
CA VAL A 310 11.20 -5.88 27.17
C VAL A 310 11.86 -7.15 26.64
N GLU A 311 12.56 -7.03 25.52
CA GLU A 311 13.33 -8.12 24.96
C GLU A 311 14.74 -8.16 25.58
N VAL A 312 15.07 -9.30 26.21
CA VAL A 312 16.39 -9.49 26.81
C VAL A 312 17.36 -9.99 25.74
N VAL A 313 18.35 -9.16 25.44
CA VAL A 313 19.43 -9.45 24.50
C VAL A 313 20.64 -9.90 25.30
N ARG A 314 21.07 -11.15 25.09
CA ARG A 314 22.20 -11.72 25.82
C ARG A 314 23.48 -11.68 25.00
N ILE A 315 24.55 -11.14 25.58
CA ILE A 315 25.86 -11.02 24.94
C ILE A 315 26.87 -11.92 25.67
N ASP A 316 27.80 -12.50 24.92
CA ASP A 316 28.86 -13.34 25.46
C ASP A 316 30.12 -12.51 25.72
N LYS A 317 30.79 -12.72 26.87
CA LYS A 317 32.06 -12.03 27.17
C LYS A 317 33.20 -12.60 26.33
N ALA A 318 33.19 -13.90 26.06
CA ALA A 318 34.28 -14.63 25.41
C ALA A 318 34.04 -14.86 23.91
N GLN A 319 32.80 -15.19 23.52
CA GLN A 319 32.48 -15.58 22.13
C GLN A 319 31.90 -14.41 21.31
N ARG A 320 32.77 -13.47 20.94
CA ARG A 320 32.39 -12.26 20.17
C ARG A 320 31.91 -12.52 18.75
N PHE A 321 32.18 -13.70 18.18
CA PHE A 321 31.68 -14.06 16.84
C PHE A 321 30.14 -14.12 16.77
N LYS A 322 29.47 -14.31 17.92
CA LYS A 322 28.01 -14.37 18.02
C LYS A 322 27.35 -12.98 18.02
N ASP A 323 28.13 -11.91 18.23
CA ASP A 323 27.62 -10.55 18.33
C ASP A 323 26.89 -10.14 17.04
N ARG A 324 27.42 -10.55 15.88
CA ARG A 324 26.79 -10.31 14.58
C ARG A 324 25.41 -10.97 14.44
N GLU A 325 25.24 -12.17 14.96
CA GLU A 325 23.95 -12.87 14.98
C GLU A 325 22.97 -12.15 15.91
N ILE A 326 23.45 -11.73 17.09
CA ILE A 326 22.66 -10.99 18.07
C ILE A 326 22.15 -9.67 17.49
N VAL A 327 23.02 -8.94 16.80
CA VAL A 327 22.69 -7.65 16.16
C VAL A 327 21.72 -7.86 14.99
N ALA A 328 21.89 -8.91 14.19
CA ALA A 328 20.94 -9.25 13.14
C ALA A 328 19.54 -9.53 13.70
N ARG A 329 19.45 -10.30 14.80
CA ARG A 329 18.19 -10.58 15.49
C ARG A 329 17.56 -9.35 16.10
N PHE A 330 18.37 -8.45 16.68
CA PHE A 330 17.91 -7.15 17.17
C PHE A 330 17.26 -6.33 16.05
N TRP A 331 17.94 -6.20 14.90
CA TRP A 331 17.41 -5.47 13.76
C TRP A 331 16.13 -6.10 13.22
N GLU A 332 16.06 -7.44 13.11
CA GLU A 332 14.84 -8.14 12.68
C GLU A 332 13.65 -7.84 13.61
N SER A 333 13.87 -7.88 14.92
CA SER A 333 12.84 -7.58 15.93
C SER A 333 12.37 -6.12 15.85
N LEU A 334 13.31 -5.18 15.69
CA LEU A 334 13.00 -3.76 15.54
C LEU A 334 12.26 -3.47 14.23
N ASP A 335 12.71 -4.06 13.13
CA ASP A 335 12.11 -3.92 11.81
C ASP A 335 10.66 -4.39 11.78
N ARG A 336 10.40 -5.57 12.37
CA ARG A 336 9.04 -6.09 12.51
C ARG A 336 8.16 -5.15 13.32
N PHE A 337 8.69 -4.58 14.41
CA PHE A 337 7.97 -3.60 15.22
C PHE A 337 7.67 -2.31 14.44
N MET A 338 8.64 -1.78 13.69
CA MET A 338 8.49 -0.57 12.88
C MET A 338 7.46 -0.77 11.76
N ILE A 339 7.49 -1.91 11.06
CA ILE A 339 6.51 -2.24 10.02
C ILE A 339 5.10 -2.30 10.61
N ASN A 340 4.91 -2.95 11.76
CA ASN A 340 3.62 -3.02 12.45
C ASN A 340 3.11 -1.64 12.90
N ARG A 341 4.03 -0.72 13.18
CA ARG A 341 3.74 0.69 13.50
C ARG A 341 3.43 1.56 12.27
N GLY A 342 3.51 1.00 11.06
CA GLY A 342 3.24 1.72 9.82
C GLY A 342 4.40 2.55 9.30
N TRP A 343 5.63 2.31 9.79
CA TRP A 343 6.82 2.86 9.15
C TRP A 343 6.98 2.22 7.77
N GLN A 344 7.08 3.04 6.73
CA GLN A 344 7.28 2.61 5.35
C GLN A 344 8.56 3.23 4.82
N GLY A 345 9.35 2.41 4.12
CA GLY A 345 10.58 2.83 3.48
C GLY A 345 10.38 3.83 2.35
N ARG A 346 11.47 4.53 2.02
CA ARG A 346 11.57 5.32 0.79
C ARG A 346 11.61 4.33 -0.38
N LYS A 347 10.52 4.20 -1.15
CA LYS A 347 10.56 3.51 -2.45
C LYS A 347 11.40 4.28 -3.44
#